data_AF-A0AAD7S0P1-F1
#
_entry.id   AF-A0AAD7S0P1-F1
#
_cell.length_a   1.000
_cell.length_b   1.000
_cell.length_c   1.000
_cell.angle_alpha   90.00
_cell.angle_beta   90.00
_cell.angle_gamma   90.00
#
_symmetry.space_group_name_H-M   'P 1'
#
loop_
_entity.id
_entity.type
_entity.pdbx_description
1 polymer ?
#
loop_
_entity_poly.entity_id
_entity_poly.type
_entity_poly.pdbx_seq_one_letter_code
_entity_poly.pdbx_strand_id
1 'polypeptide(L)'
;MAEQNVMKMTPGPTRYAISHAHDIASTFYLFITPAIEKIILEMTNLEGFRKYGDSWKRMDETDLHAYIGLLILAGVYRSRGRCPFRQYMPSKPAKYGIKSWVACDAKSSYAWKMQVYTGKPTSGGPEKNQGMRVVLDVTEGLRGHNVTCDNFFTSYELGQQLLKRKITMVGTVRKNKPELPPALLASKEREVFSSKFATTTLVSYLPKKNKNVVLLSTLHTEADISDREDRKPGIILDYNCNKGGVDNLDKVIGTYSCRRMTAR
;
A
#
# COMPACT_ATOMS: atom_id res chain seq x y z
N MET A 1 -9.01 -28.14 1.78
CA MET A 1 -7.76 -27.49 2.23
C MET A 1 -7.94 -26.04 2.73
N ALA A 2 -9.16 -25.51 2.88
CA ALA A 2 -9.38 -24.12 3.30
C ALA A 2 -9.18 -23.85 4.82
N GLU A 3 -9.32 -24.86 5.68
CA GLU A 3 -9.26 -24.70 7.15
C GLU A 3 -7.87 -24.30 7.68
N GLN A 4 -6.79 -24.55 6.93
CA GLN A 4 -5.42 -24.26 7.40
C GLN A 4 -5.00 -22.78 7.28
N ASN A 5 -5.83 -21.92 6.67
CA ASN A 5 -5.52 -20.50 6.45
C ASN A 5 -6.29 -19.54 7.37
N VAL A 6 -7.02 -20.05 8.37
CA VAL A 6 -7.72 -19.21 9.33
C VAL A 6 -6.72 -18.69 10.38
N MET A 7 -6.43 -17.39 10.35
CA MET A 7 -5.62 -16.77 11.38
C MET A 7 -6.30 -16.91 12.75
N LYS A 8 -5.59 -17.55 13.70
CA LYS A 8 -5.96 -17.60 15.12
C LYS A 8 -5.36 -16.46 15.94
N MET A 9 -4.56 -15.59 15.33
CA MET A 9 -3.98 -14.43 16.00
C MET A 9 -5.00 -13.30 16.09
N THR A 10 -5.15 -12.73 17.28
CA THR A 10 -5.91 -11.49 17.48
C THR A 10 -5.15 -10.33 16.81
N PRO A 11 -5.75 -9.62 15.84
CA PRO A 11 -5.15 -8.44 15.26
C PRO A 11 -4.98 -7.34 16.31
N GLY A 12 -3.89 -6.58 16.22
CA GLY A 12 -3.64 -5.45 17.11
C GLY A 12 -2.15 -5.18 17.34
N PRO A 13 -1.83 -4.23 18.24
CA PRO A 13 -0.47 -3.96 18.64
C PRO A 13 0.21 -5.22 19.21
N THR A 14 1.50 -5.37 18.95
CA THR A 14 2.29 -6.48 19.51
C THR A 14 2.40 -6.35 21.03
N ARG A 15 2.74 -7.44 21.73
CA ARG A 15 3.02 -7.38 23.18
C ARG A 15 4.05 -6.32 23.54
N TYR A 16 5.07 -6.17 22.68
CA TYR A 16 6.09 -5.12 22.82
C TYR A 16 5.46 -3.72 22.73
N ALA A 17 4.64 -3.44 21.71
CA ALA A 17 3.99 -2.14 21.60
C ALA A 17 3.08 -1.86 22.80
N ILE A 18 2.29 -2.86 23.24
CA ILE A 18 1.40 -2.74 24.41
C ILE A 18 2.18 -2.40 25.68
N SER A 19 3.36 -3.01 25.88
CA SER A 19 4.14 -2.78 27.10
C SER A 19 4.93 -1.46 27.10
N HIS A 20 4.94 -0.70 26.00
CA HIS A 20 5.71 0.54 25.86
C HIS A 20 4.85 1.75 25.46
N ALA A 21 3.63 1.55 24.96
CA ALA A 21 2.70 2.60 24.59
C ALA A 21 1.74 2.93 25.75
N HIS A 22 2.20 3.77 26.68
CA HIS A 22 1.41 4.17 27.86
C HIS A 22 0.63 5.47 27.64
N ASP A 23 1.08 6.29 26.69
CA ASP A 23 0.50 7.57 26.32
C ASP A 23 0.79 7.89 24.84
N ILE A 24 0.34 9.05 24.36
CA ILE A 24 0.51 9.48 22.97
C ILE A 24 2.00 9.62 22.60
N ALA A 25 2.82 10.16 23.52
CA ALA A 25 4.23 10.43 23.27
C ALA A 25 5.04 9.13 23.16
N SER A 26 4.92 8.25 24.15
CA SER A 26 5.54 6.93 24.14
C SER A 26 5.11 6.08 22.94
N THR A 27 3.84 6.18 22.52
CA THR A 27 3.37 5.55 21.27
C THR A 27 4.07 6.11 20.03
N PHE A 28 4.27 7.43 19.95
CA PHE A 28 4.95 8.08 18.83
C PHE A 28 6.42 7.65 18.73
N TYR A 29 7.11 7.56 19.87
CA TYR A 29 8.52 7.17 19.93
C TYR A 29 8.78 5.67 19.65
N LEU A 30 7.73 4.85 19.53
CA LEU A 30 7.88 3.52 18.92
C LEU A 30 8.28 3.60 17.43
N PHE A 31 7.95 4.70 16.75
CA PHE A 31 8.27 4.91 15.33
C PHE A 31 9.52 5.77 15.12
N ILE A 32 9.76 6.75 15.99
CA ILE A 32 10.98 7.54 16.03
C ILE A 32 11.85 7.03 17.17
N THR A 33 12.64 6.00 16.86
CA THR A 33 13.48 5.34 17.87
C THR A 33 14.70 6.20 18.24
N PRO A 34 15.31 5.99 19.41
CA PRO A 34 16.53 6.71 19.81
C PRO A 34 17.67 6.63 18.78
N ALA A 35 17.75 5.52 18.03
CA ALA A 35 18.73 5.36 16.96
C ALA A 35 18.47 6.32 15.77
N ILE A 36 17.21 6.52 15.41
CA ILE A 36 16.81 7.48 14.37
C ILE A 36 17.10 8.90 14.84
N GLU A 37 16.74 9.23 16.08
CA GLU A 37 16.99 10.56 16.67
C GLU A 37 18.47 10.88 16.68
N LYS A 38 19.30 9.92 17.12
CA LYS A 38 20.75 10.07 17.12
C LYS A 38 21.30 10.39 15.74
N ILE A 39 20.87 9.67 14.70
CA ILE A 39 21.28 9.93 13.31
C ILE A 39 20.84 11.35 12.87
N ILE A 40 19.61 11.75 13.19
CA ILE A 40 19.10 13.09 12.85
C ILE A 40 19.96 14.16 13.53
N LEU A 41 20.23 14.03 14.83
CA LEU A 41 21.02 15.00 15.60
C LEU A 41 22.46 15.09 15.11
N GLU A 42 23.11 13.95 14.86
CA GLU A 42 24.49 13.89 14.37
C GLU A 42 24.60 14.59 13.01
N MET A 43 23.75 14.22 12.05
CA MET A 43 23.82 14.77 10.70
C MET A 43 23.38 16.24 10.65
N THR A 44 22.40 16.64 11.48
CA THR A 44 21.94 18.03 11.54
C THR A 44 23.01 18.93 12.13
N ASN A 45 23.67 18.52 13.21
CA ASN A 45 24.76 19.29 13.80
C ASN A 45 25.98 19.36 12.87
N LEU A 46 26.33 18.26 12.21
CA LEU A 46 27.42 18.25 11.23
C LEU A 46 27.18 19.29 10.12
N GLU A 47 25.98 19.29 9.53
CA GLU A 47 25.61 20.27 8.50
C GLU A 47 25.50 21.69 9.05
N GLY A 48 24.98 21.85 10.27
CA GLY A 48 24.85 23.11 10.97
C GLY A 48 26.20 23.80 11.16
N PHE A 49 27.17 23.10 11.74
CA PHE A 49 28.53 23.61 11.90
C PHE A 49 29.23 23.85 10.55
N ARG A 50 29.04 22.95 9.57
CA ARG A 50 29.60 23.14 8.21
C ARG A 50 29.13 24.44 7.56
N LYS A 51 27.86 24.81 7.75
CA LYS A 51 27.23 25.95 7.06
C LYS A 51 27.30 27.26 7.85
N TYR A 52 27.22 27.19 9.17
CA TYR A 52 27.07 28.36 10.04
C TYR A 52 28.24 28.54 11.02
N GLY A 53 29.19 27.62 11.06
CA GLY A 53 30.37 27.68 11.95
C GLY A 53 29.96 27.86 13.41
N ASP A 54 30.67 28.74 14.12
CA ASP A 54 30.47 29.00 15.55
C ASP A 54 29.12 29.65 15.90
N SER A 55 28.40 30.16 14.89
CA SER A 55 27.03 30.69 15.10
C SER A 55 25.99 29.58 15.23
N TRP A 56 26.33 28.33 14.88
CA TRP A 56 25.46 27.19 15.09
C TRP A 56 25.43 26.79 16.57
N LYS A 57 24.23 26.78 17.15
CA LYS A 57 24.00 26.18 18.45
C LYS A 57 23.74 24.69 18.25
N ARG A 58 24.51 23.86 18.96
CA ARG A 58 24.33 22.41 18.91
C ARG A 58 22.90 22.07 19.30
N MET A 59 22.22 21.34 18.40
CA MET A 59 20.88 20.81 18.60
C MET A 59 20.96 19.56 19.46
N ASP A 60 20.11 19.47 20.49
CA ASP A 60 19.95 18.27 21.32
C ASP A 60 18.57 17.59 21.14
N GLU A 61 18.31 16.53 21.91
CA GLU A 61 17.05 15.78 21.87
C GLU A 61 15.84 16.66 22.17
N THR A 62 15.96 17.61 23.11
CA THR A 62 14.90 18.55 23.48
C THR A 62 14.56 19.44 22.30
N ASP A 63 15.58 19.99 21.63
CA ASP A 63 15.39 20.81 20.43
C ASP A 63 14.71 20.03 19.30
N LEU A 64 15.10 18.77 19.09
CA LEU A 64 14.51 17.91 18.06
C LEU A 64 13.05 17.57 18.37
N HIS A 65 12.74 17.20 19.61
CA HIS A 65 11.37 16.91 20.04
C HIS A 65 10.49 18.15 19.94
N ALA A 66 11.00 19.32 20.35
CA ALA A 66 10.30 20.59 20.18
C ALA A 66 10.04 20.90 18.69
N TYR A 67 11.03 20.68 17.82
CA TYR A 67 10.87 20.85 16.38
C TYR A 67 9.81 19.92 15.78
N ILE A 68 9.80 18.64 16.16
CA ILE A 68 8.78 17.66 15.74
C ILE A 68 7.39 18.09 16.26
N GLY A 69 7.29 18.49 17.53
CA GLY A 69 6.05 18.99 18.13
C GLY A 69 5.48 20.19 17.37
N LEU A 70 6.33 21.15 16.99
CA LEU A 70 5.94 22.28 16.14
C LEU A 70 5.48 21.86 14.74
N LEU A 71 6.10 20.84 14.15
CA LEU A 71 5.66 20.30 12.86
C LEU A 71 4.27 19.68 12.95
N ILE A 72 4.01 18.89 14.00
CA ILE A 72 2.71 18.25 14.26
C ILE A 72 1.64 19.30 14.52
N LEU A 73 1.90 20.26 15.42
CA LEU A 73 0.95 21.31 15.79
C LEU A 73 0.58 22.20 14.60
N ALA A 74 1.58 22.63 13.83
CA ALA A 74 1.36 23.62 12.79
C ALA A 74 0.68 23.07 11.53
N GLY A 75 0.56 21.75 11.36
CA GLY A 75 -0.18 21.12 10.25
C GLY A 75 0.14 21.73 8.88
N VAL A 76 1.40 21.64 8.45
CA VAL A 76 1.92 22.51 7.37
C VAL A 76 1.98 21.82 5.99
N TYR A 77 2.02 22.64 4.93
CA TYR A 77 1.66 22.32 3.55
C TYR A 77 2.79 22.37 2.47
N ARG A 78 2.75 21.39 1.54
CA ARG A 78 3.42 21.18 0.21
C ARG A 78 4.93 21.47 0.04
N SER A 79 5.69 20.50 -0.49
CA SER A 79 7.07 20.65 -1.01
C SER A 79 7.14 20.98 -2.51
N ARG A 80 8.15 21.76 -2.94
CA ARG A 80 8.52 22.07 -4.33
C ARG A 80 10.07 22.03 -4.49
N GLY A 81 10.64 20.83 -4.40
CA GLY A 81 12.07 20.57 -4.63
C GLY A 81 12.37 19.82 -5.94
N ARG A 82 13.64 19.83 -6.34
CA ARG A 82 14.19 18.98 -7.42
C ARG A 82 14.65 17.65 -6.81
N CYS A 83 13.79 16.63 -6.86
CA CYS A 83 14.13 15.27 -6.42
C CYS A 83 14.36 14.37 -7.64
N PRO A 84 15.49 13.63 -7.74
CA PRO A 84 15.85 12.85 -8.93
C PRO A 84 14.88 11.69 -9.22
N PHE A 85 14.11 11.25 -8.21
CA PHE A 85 13.11 10.20 -8.33
C PHE A 85 11.66 10.69 -8.24
N ARG A 86 11.44 11.99 -8.41
CA ARG A 86 10.11 12.59 -8.49
C ARG A 86 9.33 12.00 -9.67
N GLN A 87 8.11 11.53 -9.40
CA GLN A 87 7.23 10.92 -10.39
C GLN A 87 6.08 11.85 -10.78
N TYR A 88 5.69 11.78 -12.05
CA TYR A 88 4.44 12.35 -12.53
C TYR A 88 3.31 11.30 -12.45
N MET A 89 2.22 11.63 -11.77
CA MET A 89 1.06 10.79 -11.51
C MET A 89 -0.21 11.57 -11.92
N PRO A 90 -0.62 11.53 -13.20
CA PRO A 90 -1.64 12.43 -13.76
C PRO A 90 -3.01 12.31 -13.07
N SER A 91 -3.34 11.11 -12.58
CA SER A 91 -4.63 10.81 -11.93
C SER A 91 -4.68 11.19 -10.44
N LYS A 92 -3.60 11.71 -9.86
CA LYS A 92 -3.56 12.14 -8.44
C LYS A 92 -3.71 13.66 -8.31
N PRO A 93 -4.36 14.18 -7.25
CA PRO A 93 -4.52 15.62 -7.04
C PRO A 93 -3.20 16.39 -7.03
N ALA A 94 -2.18 15.84 -6.33
CA ALA A 94 -0.80 16.27 -6.44
C ALA A 94 -0.10 15.47 -7.55
N LYS A 95 -0.11 16.01 -8.77
CA LYS A 95 0.39 15.31 -9.96
C LYS A 95 1.88 15.00 -9.94
N TYR A 96 2.65 15.63 -9.06
CA TYR A 96 4.07 15.38 -8.93
C TYR A 96 4.46 15.13 -7.47
N GLY A 97 5.23 14.07 -7.22
CA GLY A 97 5.70 13.76 -5.87
C GLY A 97 6.62 12.54 -5.84
N ILE A 98 7.06 12.18 -4.64
CA ILE A 98 7.74 10.91 -4.39
C ILE A 98 6.67 9.83 -4.31
N LYS A 99 6.85 8.76 -5.07
CA LYS A 99 5.92 7.63 -5.06
C LYS A 99 6.40 6.60 -4.04
N SER A 100 5.49 6.12 -3.22
CA SER A 100 5.75 5.01 -2.29
C SER A 100 4.78 3.87 -2.57
N TRP A 101 5.28 2.65 -2.48
CA TRP A 101 4.48 1.43 -2.42
C TRP A 101 4.21 1.11 -0.96
N VAL A 102 2.96 0.82 -0.62
CA VAL A 102 2.54 0.61 0.77
C VAL A 102 1.66 -0.63 0.85
N ALA A 103 1.97 -1.52 1.77
CA ALA A 103 1.03 -2.51 2.27
C ALA A 103 0.45 -1.99 3.59
N CYS A 104 -0.87 -2.06 3.72
CA CYS A 104 -1.56 -1.66 4.95
C CYS A 104 -2.62 -2.69 5.34
N ASP A 105 -2.98 -2.69 6.62
CA ASP A 105 -4.16 -3.41 7.08
C ASP A 105 -5.43 -2.79 6.49
N ALA A 106 -6.32 -3.62 5.95
CA ALA A 106 -7.49 -3.13 5.23
C ALA A 106 -8.53 -2.43 6.12
N LYS A 107 -8.62 -2.82 7.40
CA LYS A 107 -9.63 -2.34 8.34
C LYS A 107 -9.18 -1.07 9.07
N SER A 108 -7.98 -1.11 9.64
CA SER A 108 -7.40 -0.01 10.42
C SER A 108 -6.63 1.00 9.57
N SER A 109 -6.30 0.66 8.31
CA SER A 109 -5.41 1.44 7.45
C SER A 109 -3.98 1.57 8.00
N TYR A 110 -3.59 0.73 8.98
CA TYR A 110 -2.25 0.73 9.55
C TYR A 110 -1.20 0.35 8.48
N ALA A 111 -0.20 1.20 8.28
CA ALA A 111 0.87 0.95 7.32
C ALA A 111 1.82 -0.14 7.86
N TRP A 112 1.76 -1.33 7.27
CA TRP A 112 2.60 -2.47 7.64
C TRP A 112 4.03 -2.29 7.14
N LYS A 113 4.20 -2.04 5.84
CA LYS A 113 5.50 -1.92 5.19
C LYS A 113 5.40 -0.95 4.02
N MET A 114 6.44 -0.13 3.84
CA MET A 114 6.54 0.85 2.77
C MET A 114 7.86 0.72 2.03
N GLN A 115 7.83 0.93 0.71
CA GLN A 115 9.01 1.03 -0.13
C GLN A 115 8.93 2.31 -0.98
N VAL A 116 9.94 3.18 -0.89
CA VAL A 116 10.04 4.36 -1.76
C VAL A 116 10.43 3.92 -3.18
N TYR A 117 9.69 4.39 -4.17
CA TYR A 117 10.04 4.18 -5.57
C TYR A 117 11.04 5.24 -6.04
N THR A 118 12.26 4.80 -6.30
CA THR A 118 13.40 5.65 -6.68
C THR A 118 13.59 5.80 -8.19
N GLY A 119 12.58 5.42 -9.00
CA GLY A 119 12.66 5.52 -10.45
C GLY A 119 13.36 4.32 -11.10
N LYS A 120 14.07 4.56 -12.21
CA LYS A 120 14.73 3.51 -12.98
C LYS A 120 15.96 2.99 -12.22
N PRO A 121 16.22 1.67 -12.21
CA PRO A 121 17.49 1.13 -11.75
C PRO A 121 18.68 1.72 -12.52
N THR A 122 19.87 1.68 -11.91
CA THR A 122 21.13 2.19 -12.50
C THR A 122 21.45 1.58 -13.87
N SER A 123 20.90 0.40 -14.18
CA SER A 123 21.02 -0.28 -15.47
C SER A 123 20.19 0.34 -16.62
N GLY A 124 19.46 1.43 -16.40
CA GLY A 124 18.86 2.28 -17.44
C GLY A 124 17.55 1.77 -18.06
N GLY A 125 17.20 0.49 -17.88
CA GLY A 125 15.95 -0.11 -18.37
C GLY A 125 14.76 0.02 -17.39
N PRO A 126 13.50 -0.03 -17.87
CA PRO A 126 12.35 -0.25 -17.00
C PRO A 126 12.49 -1.57 -16.25
N GLU A 127 12.20 -1.55 -14.95
CA GLU A 127 12.22 -2.75 -14.13
C GLU A 127 11.16 -3.76 -14.63
N LYS A 128 11.61 -4.95 -15.03
CA LYS A 128 10.70 -6.05 -15.37
C LYS A 128 10.09 -6.62 -14.09
N ASN A 129 8.80 -6.94 -14.13
CA ASN A 129 8.06 -7.57 -13.02
C ASN A 129 8.02 -6.76 -11.71
N GLN A 130 8.18 -5.42 -11.79
CA GLN A 130 8.13 -4.53 -10.62
C GLN A 130 6.91 -4.77 -9.72
N GLY A 131 5.72 -4.93 -10.30
CA GLY A 131 4.50 -5.16 -9.53
C GLY A 131 4.59 -6.40 -8.65
N MET A 132 5.09 -7.52 -9.20
CA MET A 132 5.28 -8.76 -8.45
C MET A 132 6.35 -8.61 -7.37
N ARG A 133 7.54 -8.08 -7.72
CA ARG A 133 8.63 -7.88 -6.76
C ARG A 133 8.18 -7.04 -5.57
N VAL A 134 7.57 -5.88 -5.84
CA VAL A 134 7.08 -4.98 -4.80
C VAL A 134 6.14 -5.70 -3.84
N VAL A 135 5.16 -6.44 -4.35
CA VAL A 135 4.21 -7.17 -3.48
C VAL A 135 4.93 -8.23 -2.64
N LEU A 136 5.86 -8.98 -3.22
CA LEU A 136 6.63 -9.98 -2.48
C LEU A 136 7.49 -9.36 -1.37
N ASP A 137 8.05 -8.16 -1.59
CA ASP A 137 8.87 -7.46 -0.62
C ASP A 137 8.03 -6.86 0.52
N VAL A 138 6.92 -6.19 0.19
CA VAL A 138 6.05 -5.55 1.20
C VAL A 138 5.23 -6.55 2.02
N THR A 139 5.08 -7.78 1.53
CA THR A 139 4.40 -8.88 2.24
C THR A 139 5.36 -9.82 2.97
N GLU A 140 6.66 -9.58 2.89
CA GLU A 140 7.65 -10.33 3.65
C GLU A 140 7.35 -10.25 5.17
N GLY A 141 7.39 -11.41 5.83
CA GLY A 141 7.03 -11.54 7.25
C GLY A 141 5.55 -11.82 7.52
N LEU A 142 4.64 -11.60 6.56
CA LEU A 142 3.23 -11.97 6.69
C LEU A 142 3.02 -13.47 6.45
N ARG A 143 2.06 -14.06 7.16
CA ARG A 143 1.66 -15.47 7.01
C ARG A 143 0.17 -15.64 7.30
N GLY A 144 -0.54 -16.43 6.49
CA GLY A 144 -1.98 -16.68 6.69
C GLY A 144 -2.88 -15.48 6.39
N HIS A 145 -2.39 -14.47 5.67
CA HIS A 145 -3.17 -13.28 5.31
C HIS A 145 -3.67 -13.37 3.87
N ASN A 146 -4.71 -12.60 3.57
CA ASN A 146 -5.12 -12.29 2.20
C ASN A 146 -4.62 -10.88 1.81
N VAL A 147 -4.07 -10.75 0.61
CA VAL A 147 -3.61 -9.47 0.06
C VAL A 147 -4.56 -9.00 -1.02
N THR A 148 -5.08 -7.78 -0.88
CA THR A 148 -5.91 -7.15 -1.92
C THR A 148 -5.07 -6.21 -2.77
N CYS A 149 -5.05 -6.46 -4.08
CA CYS A 149 -4.17 -5.78 -5.04
C CYS A 149 -4.97 -5.02 -6.11
N ASP A 150 -4.47 -3.86 -6.53
CA ASP A 150 -4.92 -3.22 -7.77
C ASP A 150 -4.29 -3.91 -9.00
N ASN A 151 -4.87 -3.65 -10.17
CA ASN A 151 -4.52 -4.21 -11.47
C ASN A 151 -3.06 -4.06 -11.90
N PHE A 152 -2.32 -3.10 -11.35
CA PHE A 152 -0.89 -2.94 -11.64
C PHE A 152 -0.08 -4.12 -11.07
N PHE A 153 -0.52 -4.69 -9.95
CA PHE A 153 0.19 -5.74 -9.24
C PHE A 153 -0.32 -7.13 -9.59
N THR A 154 -1.62 -7.28 -9.85
CA THR A 154 -2.26 -8.58 -10.01
C THR A 154 -1.78 -9.33 -11.26
N SER A 155 -1.30 -10.56 -11.05
CA SER A 155 -1.02 -11.55 -12.09
C SER A 155 -1.24 -12.96 -11.55
N TYR A 156 -1.41 -13.93 -12.44
CA TYR A 156 -1.49 -15.35 -12.04
C TYR A 156 -0.21 -15.80 -11.34
N GLU A 157 0.95 -15.45 -11.88
CA GLU A 157 2.26 -15.80 -11.30
C GLU A 157 2.43 -15.27 -9.87
N LEU A 158 2.05 -14.01 -9.62
CA LEU A 158 2.09 -13.43 -8.26
C LEU A 158 1.22 -14.24 -7.30
N GLY A 159 0.01 -14.62 -7.73
CA GLY A 159 -0.88 -15.47 -6.93
C GLY A 159 -0.23 -16.79 -6.53
N GLN A 160 0.46 -17.46 -7.46
CA GLN A 160 1.18 -18.70 -7.19
C GLN A 160 2.36 -18.50 -6.21
N GLN A 161 3.12 -17.42 -6.35
CA GLN A 161 4.23 -17.12 -5.44
C GLN A 161 3.75 -16.82 -4.02
N LEU A 162 2.62 -16.11 -3.87
CA LEU A 162 2.02 -15.85 -2.56
C LEU A 162 1.47 -17.13 -1.91
N LEU A 163 0.86 -18.03 -2.69
CA LEU A 163 0.38 -19.31 -2.17
C LEU A 163 1.52 -20.16 -1.57
N LYS A 164 2.70 -20.17 -2.18
CA LYS A 164 3.90 -20.82 -1.60
C LYS A 164 4.29 -20.26 -0.23
N ARG A 165 3.92 -19.01 0.06
CA ARG A 165 4.14 -18.32 1.34
C ARG A 165 2.94 -18.41 2.29
N LYS A 166 1.92 -19.23 1.96
CA LYS A 166 0.65 -19.31 2.69
C LYS A 166 -0.06 -17.95 2.78
N ILE A 167 -0.02 -17.20 1.68
CA ILE A 167 -0.71 -15.93 1.51
C ILE A 167 -1.64 -16.07 0.31
N THR A 168 -2.89 -15.65 0.46
CA THR A 168 -3.84 -15.58 -0.66
C THR A 168 -3.88 -14.17 -1.24
N MET A 169 -4.44 -14.03 -2.43
CA MET A 169 -4.59 -12.74 -3.09
C MET A 169 -5.99 -12.59 -3.67
N VAL A 170 -6.49 -11.37 -3.71
CA VAL A 170 -7.64 -10.94 -4.51
C VAL A 170 -7.24 -9.66 -5.24
N GLY A 171 -7.53 -9.53 -6.53
CA GLY A 171 -7.25 -8.29 -7.23
C GLY A 171 -7.92 -8.19 -8.59
N THR A 172 -8.06 -6.95 -9.07
CA THR A 172 -8.49 -6.71 -10.45
C THR A 172 -7.38 -7.09 -11.42
N VAL A 173 -7.71 -7.58 -12.61
CA VAL A 173 -6.74 -7.97 -13.65
C VAL A 173 -6.91 -7.08 -14.88
N ARG A 174 -5.80 -6.63 -15.46
CA ARG A 174 -5.84 -5.91 -16.74
C ARG A 174 -6.23 -6.85 -17.87
N LYS A 175 -7.12 -6.42 -18.75
CA LYS A 175 -7.66 -7.24 -19.85
C LYS A 175 -6.64 -7.66 -20.91
N ASN A 176 -5.51 -6.95 -20.99
CA ASN A 176 -4.43 -7.25 -21.93
C ASN A 176 -3.44 -8.31 -21.40
N LYS A 177 -3.74 -8.95 -20.28
CA LYS A 177 -2.94 -10.02 -19.70
C LYS A 177 -3.09 -11.29 -20.53
N PRO A 178 -1.98 -11.87 -21.06
CA PRO A 178 -2.04 -13.05 -21.94
C PRO A 178 -2.58 -14.29 -21.22
N GLU A 179 -2.51 -14.34 -19.88
CA GLU A 179 -3.05 -15.44 -19.09
C GLU A 179 -4.60 -15.49 -19.04
N LEU A 180 -5.30 -14.46 -19.53
CA LEU A 180 -6.76 -14.41 -19.47
C LEU A 180 -7.41 -15.16 -20.64
N PRO A 181 -8.31 -16.14 -20.38
CA PRO A 181 -9.09 -16.78 -21.43
C PRO A 181 -9.94 -15.76 -22.21
N PRO A 182 -9.94 -15.78 -23.57
CA PRO A 182 -10.74 -14.86 -24.38
C PRO A 182 -12.24 -14.89 -24.06
N ALA A 183 -12.76 -16.04 -23.63
CA ALA A 183 -14.15 -16.22 -23.22
C ALA A 183 -14.57 -15.33 -22.04
N LEU A 184 -13.64 -14.96 -21.15
CA LEU A 184 -13.87 -14.03 -20.05
C LEU A 184 -13.88 -12.56 -20.51
N LEU A 185 -13.27 -12.25 -21.66
CA LEU A 185 -13.21 -10.88 -22.18
C LEU A 185 -14.44 -10.53 -23.02
N ALA A 186 -15.07 -11.51 -23.65
CA ALA A 186 -16.27 -11.35 -24.46
C ALA A 186 -17.46 -10.80 -23.63
N SER A 187 -18.00 -9.65 -24.05
CA SER A 187 -19.06 -8.93 -23.32
C SER A 187 -20.22 -8.37 -24.14
N LYS A 188 -20.21 -8.49 -25.48
CA LYS A 188 -21.19 -7.81 -26.35
C LYS A 188 -22.62 -8.32 -26.15
N GLU A 189 -22.78 -9.62 -25.90
CA GLU A 189 -24.09 -10.30 -25.80
C GLU A 189 -24.43 -10.73 -24.37
N ARG A 190 -23.66 -10.25 -23.39
CA ARG A 190 -23.86 -10.63 -22.00
C ARG A 190 -24.88 -9.73 -21.33
N GLU A 191 -25.78 -10.35 -20.56
CA GLU A 191 -26.69 -9.62 -19.68
C GLU A 191 -25.93 -8.84 -18.60
N VAL A 192 -26.48 -7.68 -18.24
CA VAL A 192 -25.99 -6.91 -17.09
C VAL A 192 -26.13 -7.76 -15.83
N PHE A 193 -25.16 -7.65 -14.93
CA PHE A 193 -25.03 -8.47 -13.71
C PHE A 193 -24.73 -9.95 -13.94
N SER A 194 -24.47 -10.38 -15.18
CA SER A 194 -23.96 -11.73 -15.45
C SER A 194 -22.49 -11.89 -15.05
N SER A 195 -22.13 -13.12 -14.65
CA SER A 195 -20.76 -13.52 -14.32
C SER A 195 -20.31 -14.72 -15.15
N LYS A 196 -19.03 -14.78 -15.51
CA LYS A 196 -18.37 -15.95 -16.07
C LYS A 196 -17.16 -16.29 -15.22
N PHE A 197 -17.02 -17.56 -14.87
CA PHE A 197 -15.91 -18.06 -14.09
C PHE A 197 -15.00 -18.89 -14.98
N ALA A 198 -13.68 -18.73 -14.83
CA ALA A 198 -12.71 -19.67 -15.37
C ALA A 198 -12.01 -20.30 -14.17
N THR A 199 -12.30 -21.56 -13.89
CA THR A 199 -12.05 -22.17 -12.57
C THR A 199 -12.74 -21.37 -11.45
N THR A 200 -12.36 -21.60 -10.20
CA THR A 200 -12.84 -20.83 -9.04
C THR A 200 -12.01 -19.56 -8.78
N THR A 201 -10.91 -19.38 -9.54
CA THR A 201 -9.91 -18.33 -9.28
C THR A 201 -10.04 -17.09 -10.15
N LEU A 202 -10.82 -17.13 -11.23
CA LEU A 202 -11.01 -15.99 -12.14
C LEU A 202 -12.49 -15.74 -12.36
N VAL A 203 -12.90 -14.48 -12.24
CA VAL A 203 -14.27 -14.06 -12.53
C VAL A 203 -14.29 -12.85 -13.44
N SER A 204 -15.15 -12.90 -14.44
CA SER A 204 -15.53 -11.77 -15.27
C SER A 204 -16.98 -11.40 -14.97
N TYR A 205 -17.19 -10.17 -14.52
CA TYR A 205 -18.50 -9.64 -14.13
C TYR A 205 -18.85 -8.41 -14.96
N LEU A 206 -20.12 -8.28 -15.35
CA LEU A 206 -20.62 -7.18 -16.17
C LEU A 206 -21.52 -6.23 -15.36
N PRO A 207 -20.96 -5.28 -14.58
CA PRO A 207 -21.77 -4.34 -13.79
C PRO A 207 -22.68 -3.44 -14.63
N LYS A 208 -22.31 -3.13 -15.86
CA LYS A 208 -23.06 -2.27 -16.80
C LYS A 208 -22.79 -2.72 -18.23
N LYS A 209 -23.70 -2.37 -19.16
CA LYS A 209 -23.51 -2.63 -20.60
C LYS A 209 -22.12 -2.15 -21.05
N ASN A 210 -21.39 -3.01 -21.76
CA ASN A 210 -20.02 -2.76 -22.25
C ASN A 210 -18.95 -2.48 -21.18
N LYS A 211 -19.23 -2.70 -19.89
CA LYS A 211 -18.26 -2.55 -18.79
C LYS A 211 -18.01 -3.90 -18.15
N ASN A 212 -17.04 -4.64 -18.68
CA ASN A 212 -16.56 -5.90 -18.12
C ASN A 212 -15.42 -5.65 -17.12
N VAL A 213 -15.50 -6.24 -15.92
CA VAL A 213 -14.47 -6.21 -14.89
C VAL A 213 -14.00 -7.64 -14.63
N VAL A 214 -12.68 -7.84 -14.59
CA VAL A 214 -12.07 -9.16 -14.36
C VAL A 214 -11.29 -9.12 -13.06
N LEU A 215 -11.51 -10.11 -12.19
CA LEU A 215 -10.78 -10.29 -10.95
C LEU A 215 -10.16 -11.69 -10.92
N LEU A 216 -9.00 -11.77 -10.27
CA LEU A 216 -8.32 -13.00 -9.90
C LEU A 216 -8.32 -13.13 -8.39
N SER A 217 -8.59 -14.34 -7.90
CA SER A 217 -8.50 -14.69 -6.50
C SER A 217 -7.83 -16.05 -6.31
N THR A 218 -6.92 -16.14 -5.34
CA THR A 218 -6.44 -17.41 -4.78
C THR A 218 -7.02 -17.69 -3.38
N LEU A 219 -7.89 -16.79 -2.90
CA LEU A 219 -8.61 -16.92 -1.62
C LEU A 219 -9.84 -17.82 -1.77
N HIS A 220 -10.59 -17.62 -2.86
CA HIS A 220 -11.89 -18.26 -3.05
C HIS A 220 -11.73 -19.63 -3.70
N THR A 221 -12.50 -20.61 -3.20
CA THR A 221 -12.53 -21.98 -3.71
C THR A 221 -13.83 -22.34 -4.41
N GLU A 222 -14.83 -21.44 -4.37
CA GLU A 222 -16.16 -21.66 -4.92
C GLU A 222 -16.59 -20.46 -5.76
N ALA A 223 -17.51 -20.68 -6.71
CA ALA A 223 -17.98 -19.70 -7.67
C ALA A 223 -19.26 -19.01 -7.18
N ASP A 224 -19.20 -18.41 -6.00
CA ASP A 224 -20.38 -17.86 -5.33
C ASP A 224 -20.84 -16.55 -5.95
N ILE A 225 -22.16 -16.40 -6.05
CA ILE A 225 -22.84 -15.20 -6.53
C ILE A 225 -23.83 -14.80 -5.45
N SER A 226 -23.82 -13.52 -5.05
CA SER A 226 -24.75 -13.02 -4.04
C SER A 226 -26.19 -12.94 -4.57
N ASP A 227 -27.17 -13.13 -3.70
CA ASP A 227 -28.60 -12.94 -4.00
C ASP A 227 -29.04 -11.47 -4.09
N ARG A 228 -28.08 -10.53 -4.03
CA ARG A 228 -28.36 -9.10 -4.25
C ARG A 228 -28.85 -8.87 -5.67
N GLU A 229 -29.59 -7.77 -5.87
CA GLU A 229 -30.06 -7.35 -7.21
C GLU A 229 -28.93 -7.22 -8.23
N ASP A 230 -27.74 -6.77 -7.79
CA ASP A 230 -26.56 -6.64 -8.64
C ASP A 230 -25.79 -7.95 -8.86
N ARG A 231 -26.22 -9.07 -8.26
CA ARG A 231 -25.67 -10.43 -8.43
C ARG A 231 -24.14 -10.46 -8.46
N LYS A 232 -23.50 -9.71 -7.56
CA LYS A 232 -22.04 -9.63 -7.50
C LYS A 232 -21.46 -10.97 -7.04
N PRO A 233 -20.42 -11.48 -7.71
CA PRO A 233 -19.62 -12.59 -7.20
C PRO A 233 -19.01 -12.29 -5.82
N GLY A 234 -18.86 -13.31 -4.98
CA GLY A 234 -18.21 -13.20 -3.67
C GLY A 234 -16.83 -12.53 -3.76
N ILE A 235 -16.03 -12.92 -4.75
CA ILE A 235 -14.71 -12.32 -5.05
C ILE A 235 -14.78 -10.78 -5.19
N ILE A 236 -15.85 -10.26 -5.80
CA ILE A 236 -16.03 -8.81 -6.03
C ILE A 236 -16.47 -8.12 -4.75
N LEU A 237 -17.30 -8.76 -3.94
CA LEU A 237 -17.70 -8.22 -2.65
C LEU A 237 -16.48 -8.09 -1.73
N ASP A 238 -15.68 -9.15 -1.60
CA ASP A 238 -14.46 -9.16 -0.80
C ASP A 238 -13.44 -8.12 -1.28
N TYR A 239 -13.23 -8.02 -2.60
CA TYR A 239 -12.38 -6.99 -3.17
C TYR A 239 -12.87 -5.57 -2.79
N ASN A 240 -14.16 -5.31 -2.92
CA ASN A 240 -14.72 -3.98 -2.63
C ASN A 240 -14.65 -3.61 -1.15
N CYS A 241 -14.77 -4.58 -0.24
CA CYS A 241 -14.62 -4.37 1.20
C CYS A 241 -13.18 -3.99 1.58
N ASN A 242 -12.17 -4.49 0.86
CA ASN A 242 -10.77 -4.38 1.27
C ASN A 242 -9.93 -3.37 0.47
N LYS A 243 -10.30 -3.10 -0.79
CA LYS A 243 -9.49 -2.25 -1.71
C LYS A 243 -9.23 -0.82 -1.23
N GLY A 244 -10.00 -0.34 -0.25
CA GLY A 244 -9.93 1.03 0.26
C GLY A 244 -8.84 1.29 1.30
N GLY A 245 -8.15 0.26 1.81
CA GLY A 245 -7.20 0.44 2.93
C GLY A 245 -6.14 1.50 2.68
N VAL A 246 -5.44 1.44 1.54
CA VAL A 246 -4.38 2.41 1.21
C VAL A 246 -4.97 3.79 0.89
N ASP A 247 -6.12 3.85 0.23
CA ASP A 247 -6.79 5.13 -0.08
C ASP A 247 -7.28 5.83 1.20
N ASN A 248 -7.72 5.07 2.20
CA ASN A 248 -8.09 5.62 3.51
C ASN A 248 -6.87 6.18 4.25
N LEU A 249 -5.74 5.47 4.23
CA LEU A 249 -4.47 5.99 4.75
C LEU A 249 -4.06 7.29 4.04
N ASP A 250 -4.11 7.33 2.70
CA ASP A 250 -3.79 8.52 1.89
C ASP A 250 -4.72 9.70 2.23
N LYS A 251 -6.02 9.41 2.48
CA LYS A 251 -7.00 10.42 2.92
C LYS A 251 -6.64 11.01 4.28
N VAL A 252 -6.32 10.18 5.27
CA VAL A 252 -5.93 10.65 6.61
C VAL A 252 -4.66 11.50 6.55
N ILE A 253 -3.63 11.03 5.83
CA ILE A 253 -2.38 11.79 5.62
C ILE A 253 -2.65 13.09 4.85
N GLY A 254 -3.58 13.07 3.89
CA GLY A 254 -3.98 14.24 3.12
C GLY A 254 -4.67 15.31 3.97
N THR A 255 -5.47 14.89 4.97
CA THR A 255 -6.18 15.78 5.89
C THR A 255 -5.27 16.32 6.99
N TYR A 256 -4.41 15.47 7.57
CA TYR A 256 -3.52 15.82 8.69
C TYR A 256 -2.06 15.60 8.28
N SER A 257 -1.42 16.63 7.74
CA SER A 257 -0.05 16.56 7.19
C SER A 257 0.86 17.63 7.77
N CYS A 258 2.15 17.30 7.93
CA CYS A 258 3.22 18.21 8.36
C CYS A 258 4.17 18.66 7.21
N ARG A 259 3.87 18.32 5.95
CA ARG A 259 4.73 18.54 4.77
C ARG A 259 5.02 20.03 4.55
N ARG A 260 6.27 20.51 4.55
CA ARG A 260 6.60 21.94 4.27
C ARG A 260 7.18 22.19 2.87
N MET A 261 7.07 23.43 2.40
CA MET A 261 7.83 23.87 1.23
C MET A 261 9.31 23.75 1.53
N THR A 262 10.00 22.96 0.73
CA THR A 262 11.44 22.82 0.79
C THR A 262 11.98 22.70 -0.63
N ALA A 263 13.17 23.25 -0.84
CA ALA A 263 13.93 23.10 -2.08
C ALA A 263 14.81 21.84 -2.08
N ARG A 264 14.84 21.12 -0.95
CA ARG A 264 15.56 19.86 -0.76
C ARG A 264 14.74 18.67 -1.28
#